data_AF-A0A7J9LWQ1-F1
#
_entry.id   AF-A0A7J9LWQ1-F1
#
_cell.length_a   1.000
_cell.length_b   1.000
_cell.length_c   1.000
_cell.angle_alpha   90.00
_cell.angle_beta   90.00
_cell.angle_gamma   90.00
#
_symmetry.space_group_name_H-M   'P 1'
#
loop_
_entity.id
_entity.type
_entity.pdbx_description
1 polymer ?
#
loop_
_entity_poly.entity_id
_entity_poly.type
_entity_poly.pdbx_seq_one_letter_code
_entity_poly.pdbx_strand_id
1 'polypeptide(L)' 'MFTEEQNELVESAAEMLYGLIHVRYILTSKGMSAMLEKYKSYDFGRCPRVYCCGQPCLPVGQSDIPRSSTVK' A
#
# COMPACT_ATOMS: atom_id res chain seq x y z
N MET A 1 -0.89 6.26 -32.31
CA MET A 1 -1.07 6.92 -31.01
C MET A 1 -2.31 6.31 -30.37
N PHE A 2 -2.26 5.89 -29.12
CA PHE A 2 -3.43 5.31 -28.43
C PHE A 2 -4.53 6.36 -28.26
N THR A 3 -5.78 5.91 -28.20
CA THR A 3 -6.90 6.77 -27.78
C THR A 3 -6.81 7.05 -26.28
N GLU A 4 -7.50 8.09 -25.81
CA GLU A 4 -7.56 8.44 -24.39
C GLU A 4 -8.12 7.29 -23.54
N GLU A 5 -9.22 6.66 -24.00
CA GLU A 5 -9.81 5.47 -23.38
C GLU A 5 -8.82 4.29 -23.30
N GLN A 6 -8.01 4.08 -24.34
CA GLN A 6 -6.97 3.03 -24.32
C GLN A 6 -5.89 3.34 -23.28
N ASN A 7 -5.52 4.61 -23.11
CA ASN A 7 -4.54 5.01 -22.09
C ASN A 7 -5.11 4.81 -20.68
N GLU A 8 -6.36 5.19 -20.42
CA GLU A 8 -7.01 5.00 -19.11
C GLU A 8 -7.07 3.52 -18.71
N LEU A 9 -7.38 2.63 -19.67
CA LEU A 9 -7.38 1.18 -19.44
C LEU A 9 -5.99 0.66 -19.08
N VAL A 10 -4.94 1.15 -19.75
CA VAL A 10 -3.55 0.78 -19.46
C VAL A 10 -3.13 1.28 -18.09
N GLU A 11 -3.45 2.52 -17.73
CA GLU A 11 -3.13 3.11 -16.43
C GLU A 11 -3.80 2.34 -15.28
N SER A 12 -5.09 2.05 -15.40
CA SER A 12 -5.84 1.27 -14.41
C SER A 12 -5.28 -0.15 -14.23
N ALA A 13 -4.91 -0.80 -15.34
CA ALA A 13 -4.29 -2.12 -15.30
C ALA A 13 -2.88 -2.08 -14.66
N ALA A 14 -2.10 -1.05 -14.97
CA ALA A 14 -0.76 -0.85 -14.42
C ALA A 14 -0.81 -0.57 -12.90
N GLU A 15 -1.75 0.25 -12.43
CA GLU A 15 -1.96 0.50 -11.01
C GLU A 15 -2.28 -0.79 -10.25
N MET A 16 -3.22 -1.59 -10.78
CA MET A 16 -3.57 -2.89 -10.19
C MET A 16 -2.37 -3.83 -10.17
N LEU A 17 -1.64 -3.94 -11.28
CA LEU A 17 -0.46 -4.80 -11.38
C LEU A 17 0.63 -4.38 -10.39
N TYR A 18 0.87 -3.07 -10.25
CA TYR A 18 1.80 -2.55 -9.26
C TYR A 18 1.37 -2.97 -7.85
N GLY A 19 0.09 -2.83 -7.49
CA GLY A 19 -0.43 -3.29 -6.19
C GLY A 19 -0.17 -4.77 -5.92
N LEU A 20 -0.41 -5.63 -6.92
CA LEU A 20 -0.20 -7.08 -6.83
C LEU A 20 1.29 -7.46 -6.73
N ILE A 21 2.18 -6.71 -7.36
CA ILE A 21 3.62 -6.86 -7.19
C ILE A 21 4.03 -6.35 -5.81
N HIS A 22 3.48 -5.22 -5.38
CA HIS A 22 3.85 -4.54 -4.15
C HIS A 22 3.56 -5.38 -2.90
N VAL A 23 2.42 -6.08 -2.84
CA VAL A 23 2.09 -6.97 -1.70
C VAL A 23 3.13 -8.09 -1.53
N ARG A 24 3.76 -8.55 -2.61
CA ARG A 24 4.86 -9.53 -2.55
C ARG A 24 6.20 -8.85 -2.25
N TYR A 25 6.44 -7.67 -2.82
CA TYR A 25 7.66 -6.90 -2.62
C TYR A 25 7.90 -6.58 -1.15
N ILE A 26 6.88 -6.16 -0.41
CA ILE A 26 7.02 -5.78 1.01
C ILE A 26 7.39 -6.95 1.92
N LEU A 27 7.28 -8.20 1.45
CA LEU A 27 7.72 -9.40 2.16
C LEU A 27 9.19 -9.76 1.88
N THR A 28 9.83 -9.09 0.93
CA THR A 28 11.27 -9.24 0.69
C THR A 28 12.07 -8.41 1.71
N SER A 29 13.35 -8.77 1.94
CA SER A 29 14.21 -7.99 2.85
C SER A 29 14.29 -6.52 2.45
N LYS A 30 14.43 -6.23 1.14
CA LYS A 30 14.51 -4.86 0.62
C LYS A 30 13.20 -4.09 0.85
N GLY A 31 12.06 -4.74 0.59
CA GLY A 31 10.75 -4.14 0.81
C GLY A 31 10.47 -3.87 2.29
N MET A 32 10.79 -4.81 3.18
CA MET A 32 10.68 -4.62 4.62
C MET A 32 11.53 -3.44 5.13
N SER A 33 12.78 -3.31 4.66
CA SER A 33 13.62 -2.16 5.02
C SER A 33 13.00 -0.84 4.55
N ALA A 34 12.47 -0.78 3.33
CA ALA A 34 11.82 0.44 2.83
C ALA A 34 10.54 0.79 3.62
N MET A 35 9.72 -0.21 3.98
CA MET A 35 8.52 0.00 4.80
C MET A 35 8.86 0.42 6.23
N LEU A 36 9.97 -0.07 6.79
CA LEU A 36 10.47 0.33 8.10
C LEU A 36 10.88 1.81 8.14
N GLU A 37 11.52 2.31 7.08
CA GLU A 37 11.88 3.74 7.03
C GLU A 37 10.62 4.63 6.98
N LYS A 38 9.60 4.24 6.19
CA LYS A 38 8.30 4.93 6.18
C LYS A 38 7.58 4.88 7.53
N TYR A 39 7.66 3.74 8.22
CA TYR A 39 7.11 3.55 9.56
C TYR A 39 7.74 4.52 10.58
N LYS A 40 9.07 4.65 10.56
CA LYS A 40 9.80 5.59 11.44
C LYS A 40 9.47 7.06 11.12
N SER A 41 9.19 7.36 9.85
CA SER A 41 8.79 8.70 9.39
C SER A 41 7.31 9.03 9.66
N TYR A 42 6.53 8.10 10.20
CA TYR A 42 5.09 8.25 10.46
C TYR A 42 4.23 8.42 9.19
N ASP A 43 4.71 7.96 8.03
CA ASP A 43 4.02 8.11 6.75
C ASP A 43 2.64 7.41 6.72
N PHE A 44 2.48 6.37 7.53
CA PHE A 44 1.23 5.60 7.67
C PHE A 44 0.35 6.09 8.83
N GLY A 45 0.72 7.22 9.45
CA GLY A 45 0.01 7.77 10.59
C GLY A 45 0.33 7.04 11.90
N ARG A 46 -0.48 7.38 12.90
CA ARG A 46 -0.33 6.95 14.30
C ARG A 46 -1.64 6.39 14.82
N CYS A 47 -1.54 5.52 15.81
CA CYS A 47 -2.71 4.96 16.47
C CYS A 47 -3.56 6.09 17.11
N PRO A 48 -4.87 6.17 16.81
CA PRO A 48 -5.72 7.23 17.35
C PRO A 48 -6.10 7.05 18.82
N ARG A 49 -5.80 5.88 19.43
CA ARG A 49 -6.10 5.64 20.85
C ARG A 49 -5.14 6.45 21.72
N VAL A 50 -5.69 7.24 22.63
CA VAL A 50 -4.92 8.11 23.56
C VAL A 50 -3.86 7.31 24.34
N TYR A 51 -4.23 6.14 24.85
CA TYR A 51 -3.33 5.29 25.63
C TYR A 51 -2.27 4.55 24.79
N CYS A 52 -2.27 4.69 23.46
CA CYS A 52 -1.19 4.18 22.60
C CYS A 52 -0.07 5.21 22.40
N CYS A 53 -0.15 6.40 23.02
CA CYS A 53 0.92 7.41 23.02
C CYS A 53 1.45 7.78 21.62
N GLY A 54 0.57 7.78 20.61
CA GLY A 54 0.95 8.12 19.24
C GLY A 54 1.85 7.09 18.55
N GLN A 55 1.71 5.81 18.90
CA GLN A 55 2.40 4.68 18.28
C GLN A 55 2.27 4.73 16.74
N PRO A 56 3.38 4.69 15.97
CA PRO A 56 3.31 4.59 14.52
C PRO A 56 2.64 3.30 14.06
N CYS A 57 1.90 3.38 12.96
CA CYS A 57 1.13 2.27 12.39
C CYS A 57 1.75 1.74 11.09
N LEU A 58 1.30 0.56 10.65
CA LEU A 58 1.59 -0.02 9.35
C LEU A 58 0.26 -0.25 8.61
N PRO A 59 0.25 -0.15 7.27
CA PRO A 59 -0.94 -0.42 6.48
C PRO A 59 -1.21 -1.93 6.44
N VAL A 60 -2.50 -2.32 6.44
CA VAL A 60 -2.91 -3.73 6.33
C VAL A 60 -4.14 -3.90 5.43
N GLY A 61 -4.14 -4.97 4.62
CA GLY A 61 -5.33 -5.42 3.90
C GLY A 61 -6.11 -6.44 4.72
N GLN A 62 -7.44 -6.36 4.74
CA GLN A 62 -8.29 -7.35 5.41
C GLN A 62 -8.57 -8.59 4.55
N SER A 63 -8.19 -8.53 3.27
CA SER A 63 -8.36 -9.61 2.28
C SER A 63 -7.28 -9.49 1.22
N ASP A 64 -6.76 -10.63 0.76
CA ASP A 64 -5.84 -10.71 -0.37
C ASP A 64 -6.58 -10.70 -1.72
N ILE A 65 -7.92 -10.71 -1.71
CA ILE A 65 -8.75 -10.62 -2.91
C ILE A 65 -8.90 -9.13 -3.27
N PRO A 66 -8.45 -8.70 -4.47
CA PRO A 66 -8.60 -7.32 -4.90
C PRO A 66 -10.04 -6.84 -4.84
N ARG A 67 -10.25 -5.56 -4.49
CA ARG A 67 -11.58 -4.92 -4.37
C ARG A 67 -12.50 -5.50 -3.29
N SER A 68 -12.03 -6.44 -2.47
CA SER A 68 -12.79 -6.95 -1.31
C SER A 68 -12.86 -5.94 -0.16
N SER A 69 -11.82 -5.11 0.02
CA SER A 69 -11.75 -4.08 1.06
C SER A 69 -10.66 -3.06 0.71
N THR A 70 -10.77 -1.83 1.22
CA THR A 70 -9.68 -0.85 1.18
C THR A 70 -8.68 -1.08 2.32
N VAL A 71 -7.46 -0.55 2.14
CA VAL A 71 -6.40 -0.59 3.17
C VAL A 71 -6.87 0.01 4.49
N LYS A 72 -6.40 -0.56 5.59
CA LYS A 72 -6.61 -0.08 6.97
C LYS A 72 -5.31 0.40 7.59
#